data_AF-A0A533VED1-F1
#
_entry.id   AF-A0A533VED1-F1
#
_cell.length_a   1.000
_cell.length_b   1.000
_cell.length_c   1.000
_cell.angle_alpha   90.00
_cell.angle_beta   90.00
_cell.angle_gamma   90.00
#
_symmetry.space_group_name_H-M   'P 1'
#
loop_
_entity.id
_entity.type
_entity.pdbx_description
1 polymer ?
#
loop_
_entity_poly.entity_id
_entity_poly.type
_entity_poly.pdbx_seq_one_letter_code
_entity_poly.pdbx_strand_id
1 'polypeptide(L)'
;MFPLHDDNERIHGRPYVNYLLIAINAIIFLVEVVATGYFSDRTSTFELLEKYGAIPYKVLGGDISSIITSMFLHSGIAHLIGNMLFLFVFGDNIEDKLGRIKYVFMYIGWGIAAALAHSFYAMSTGGGEIPAIGASGAISGVLGAYLILFPRAKIYTVITAFFITTVKIPAIAYIPFWFIMQVIFSLVNPLGGVAYIAHIGGFVAGILTGYIWKNFGTRYGIVTPQIRYPRKDRQNMADIADMADMTTHTQPEVIKGSNFYEIIAEMPGLVDQSEIQANYDPNTQSVRIFTTGSRKYDINVRLSDIQDKNITIDQTKYLNGIVRIHISKQTP
;
A
#
# COMPACT_ATOMS: atom_id res chain seq x y z
N MET A 1 -13.06 -10.24 6.34
CA MET A 1 -11.74 -9.63 6.59
C MET A 1 -11.61 -8.47 5.63
N PHE A 2 -11.46 -7.24 6.13
CA PHE A 2 -11.45 -6.04 5.30
C PHE A 2 -10.03 -5.44 5.30
N PRO A 3 -9.33 -5.43 4.15
CA PRO A 3 -8.01 -4.85 4.07
C PRO A 3 -8.12 -3.32 4.09
N LEU A 4 -7.23 -2.64 4.80
CA LEU A 4 -7.20 -1.17 4.91
C LEU A 4 -6.10 -0.56 4.06
N HIS A 5 -4.89 -1.10 4.18
CA HIS A 5 -3.69 -0.76 3.43
C HIS A 5 -2.62 -1.85 3.70
N ASP A 6 -1.46 -1.77 3.06
CA ASP A 6 -0.29 -2.57 3.39
C ASP A 6 0.91 -1.71 3.86
N ASP A 7 2.00 -2.36 4.27
CA ASP A 7 3.24 -1.71 4.72
C ASP A 7 4.30 -1.53 3.62
N ASN A 8 3.96 -1.76 2.36
CA ASN A 8 4.88 -1.58 1.25
C ASN A 8 4.93 -0.10 0.86
N GLU A 9 6.12 0.48 0.90
CA GLU A 9 6.32 1.87 0.48
C GLU A 9 6.29 1.98 -1.04
N ARG A 10 5.51 2.94 -1.56
CA ARG A 10 5.49 3.25 -2.99
C ARG A 10 6.76 4.00 -3.38
N ILE A 11 7.43 3.53 -4.42
CA ILE A 11 8.73 4.07 -4.86
C ILE A 11 8.52 5.08 -6.00
N HIS A 12 7.53 4.86 -6.86
CA HIS A 12 7.28 5.59 -8.11
C HIS A 12 5.98 6.41 -8.06
N GLY A 13 5.93 7.37 -7.14
CA GLY A 13 4.92 8.42 -7.13
C GLY A 13 3.48 7.93 -6.86
N ARG A 14 2.48 8.68 -7.36
CA ARG A 14 1.06 8.39 -7.11
C ARG A 14 0.48 7.41 -8.15
N PRO A 15 -0.37 6.45 -7.73
CA PRO A 15 -0.96 5.42 -8.59
C PRO A 15 -2.17 5.97 -9.37
N TYR A 16 -1.92 6.85 -10.34
CA TYR A 16 -2.98 7.54 -11.08
C TYR A 16 -3.86 6.60 -11.89
N VAL A 17 -3.32 5.50 -12.42
CA VAL A 17 -4.12 4.54 -13.19
C VAL A 17 -5.07 3.80 -12.26
N ASN A 18 -4.62 3.39 -11.08
CA ASN A 18 -5.45 2.73 -10.08
C ASN A 18 -6.60 3.65 -9.65
N TYR A 19 -6.30 4.92 -9.36
CA TYR A 19 -7.33 5.92 -9.04
C TYR A 19 -8.29 6.16 -10.20
N LEU A 20 -7.79 6.18 -11.44
CA LEU A 20 -8.63 6.34 -12.63
C LEU A 20 -9.57 5.14 -12.81
N LEU A 21 -9.08 3.91 -12.64
CA LEU A 21 -9.91 2.70 -12.70
C LEU A 21 -11.00 2.75 -11.63
N ILE A 22 -10.67 3.15 -10.40
CA ILE A 22 -11.66 3.32 -9.33
C ILE A 22 -12.71 4.37 -9.71
N ALA A 23 -12.27 5.52 -10.21
CA ALA A 23 -13.17 6.59 -10.64
C ALA A 23 -14.10 6.17 -11.78
N ILE A 24 -13.58 5.44 -12.78
CA ILE A 24 -14.38 4.92 -13.90
C ILE A 24 -15.47 3.97 -13.39
N ASN A 25 -15.13 3.03 -12.50
CA ASN A 25 -16.11 2.12 -11.92
C ASN A 25 -17.20 2.86 -11.13
N ALA A 26 -16.81 3.87 -10.35
CA ALA A 26 -17.78 4.69 -9.60
C ALA A 26 -18.70 5.50 -10.53
N ILE A 27 -18.15 6.07 -11.61
CA ILE A 27 -18.92 6.83 -12.61
C ILE A 27 -19.89 5.90 -13.36
N ILE A 28 -19.44 4.72 -13.79
CA ILE A 28 -20.30 3.76 -14.48
C ILE A 28 -21.42 3.29 -13.56
N PHE A 29 -21.13 3.03 -12.28
CA PHE A 29 -22.18 2.71 -11.32
C PHE A 29 -23.18 3.86 -11.11
N LEU A 30 -22.73 5.12 -11.12
CA LEU A 30 -23.64 6.27 -11.09
C LEU A 30 -24.52 6.32 -12.35
N VAL A 31 -23.97 5.98 -13.52
CA VAL A 31 -24.74 5.85 -14.76
C VAL A 31 -25.77 4.72 -14.65
N GLU A 32 -25.41 3.55 -14.10
CA GLU A 32 -26.35 2.47 -13.79
C GLU A 32 -27.50 3.01 -12.91
N VAL A 33 -27.17 3.73 -11.84
CA VAL A 33 -28.16 4.32 -10.92
C VAL A 33 -29.13 5.27 -11.62
N VAL A 34 -28.62 6.20 -12.41
CA VAL A 34 -29.43 7.26 -13.04
C VAL A 34 -30.21 6.72 -14.24
N ALA A 35 -29.60 5.88 -15.07
CA ALA A 35 -30.20 5.42 -16.31
C ALA A 35 -31.34 4.41 -16.10
N THR A 36 -31.29 3.61 -15.03
CA THR A 36 -32.27 2.53 -14.80
C THR A 36 -33.19 2.79 -13.63
N GLY A 37 -33.02 3.87 -12.86
CA GLY A 37 -33.73 4.04 -11.60
C GLY A 37 -33.43 2.88 -10.64
N TYR A 38 -32.15 2.54 -10.47
CA TYR A 38 -31.63 1.29 -9.91
C TYR A 38 -32.27 0.77 -8.61
N PHE A 39 -32.70 1.68 -7.73
CA PHE A 39 -33.34 1.31 -6.46
C PHE A 39 -34.86 1.12 -6.54
N SER A 40 -35.48 1.52 -7.65
CA SER A 40 -36.93 1.49 -7.88
C SER A 40 -37.35 0.60 -9.05
N ASP A 41 -36.53 0.47 -10.09
CA ASP A 41 -36.83 -0.31 -11.29
C ASP A 41 -35.78 -1.40 -11.51
N ARG A 42 -36.10 -2.57 -10.96
CA ARG A 42 -35.25 -3.75 -11.08
C ARG A 42 -35.20 -4.28 -12.51
N THR A 43 -36.30 -4.18 -13.26
CA THR A 43 -36.37 -4.70 -14.63
C THR A 43 -35.40 -3.96 -15.53
N SER A 44 -35.46 -2.62 -15.54
CA SER A 44 -34.52 -1.80 -16.32
C SER A 44 -33.06 -2.04 -15.92
N THR A 45 -32.81 -2.28 -14.63
CA THR A 45 -31.47 -2.61 -14.13
C THR A 45 -30.99 -3.96 -14.65
N PHE A 46 -31.81 -5.01 -14.57
CA PHE A 46 -31.46 -6.32 -15.10
C PHE A 46 -31.24 -6.29 -16.62
N GLU A 47 -32.10 -5.58 -17.38
CA GLU A 47 -31.93 -5.41 -18.83
C GLU A 47 -30.60 -4.74 -19.19
N LEU A 48 -30.18 -3.72 -18.41
CA LEU A 48 -28.88 -3.08 -18.60
C LEU A 48 -27.72 -4.06 -18.33
N LEU A 49 -27.80 -4.81 -17.23
CA LEU A 49 -26.78 -5.79 -16.84
C LEU A 49 -26.69 -6.96 -17.84
N GLU A 50 -27.81 -7.42 -18.39
CA GLU A 50 -27.81 -8.43 -19.47
C GLU A 50 -27.26 -7.86 -20.78
N LYS A 51 -27.53 -6.59 -21.08
CA LYS A 51 -27.06 -5.94 -22.31
C LYS A 51 -25.54 -5.78 -22.32
N TYR A 52 -24.94 -5.40 -21.20
CA TYR A 52 -23.53 -5.02 -21.11
C TYR A 52 -22.67 -5.99 -20.29
N GLY A 53 -23.27 -7.01 -19.68
CA GLY A 53 -22.55 -8.04 -18.93
C GLY A 53 -21.89 -9.09 -19.81
N ALA A 54 -20.95 -9.83 -19.24
CA ALA A 54 -20.21 -10.89 -19.90
C ALA A 54 -21.09 -12.14 -19.99
N ILE A 55 -21.91 -12.22 -21.04
CA ILE A 55 -22.73 -13.41 -21.32
C ILE A 55 -21.83 -14.51 -21.90
N PRO A 56 -21.75 -15.70 -21.27
CA PRO A 56 -20.80 -16.74 -21.66
C PRO A 56 -20.78 -17.12 -23.14
N TYR A 57 -21.94 -17.33 -23.77
CA TYR A 57 -21.98 -17.69 -25.19
C TYR A 57 -21.46 -16.56 -26.10
N LYS A 58 -21.68 -15.28 -25.73
CA LYS A 58 -21.16 -14.13 -26.48
C LYS A 58 -19.65 -14.00 -26.30
N VAL A 59 -19.16 -14.19 -25.06
CA VAL A 59 -17.74 -14.15 -24.73
C VAL A 59 -16.98 -15.22 -25.53
N LEU A 60 -17.46 -16.48 -25.53
CA LEU A 60 -16.85 -17.56 -26.32
C LEU A 60 -17.04 -17.37 -27.83
N GLY A 61 -18.08 -16.64 -28.25
CA GLY A 61 -18.28 -16.21 -29.63
C GLY A 61 -17.36 -15.06 -30.08
N GLY A 62 -16.51 -14.53 -29.19
CA GLY A 62 -15.55 -13.47 -29.52
C GLY A 62 -16.06 -12.04 -29.32
N ASP A 63 -17.16 -11.84 -28.58
CA ASP A 63 -17.67 -10.51 -28.25
C ASP A 63 -16.78 -9.83 -27.21
N ILE A 64 -15.80 -9.07 -27.70
CA ILE A 64 -14.88 -8.28 -26.87
C ILE A 64 -15.64 -7.19 -26.10
N SER A 65 -16.73 -6.66 -26.64
CA SER A 65 -17.48 -5.59 -25.99
C SER A 65 -18.09 -6.09 -24.69
N SER A 66 -18.75 -7.25 -24.73
CA SER A 66 -19.32 -7.97 -23.58
C SER A 66 -18.28 -8.21 -22.47
N ILE A 67 -17.04 -8.58 -22.84
CA ILE A 67 -15.95 -8.74 -21.88
C ILE A 67 -15.61 -7.38 -21.24
N ILE A 68 -15.30 -6.36 -22.05
CA ILE A 68 -14.77 -5.09 -21.55
C ILE A 68 -15.81 -4.35 -20.72
N THR A 69 -17.07 -4.26 -21.17
CA THR A 69 -18.11 -3.54 -20.44
C THR A 69 -18.45 -4.22 -19.11
N SER A 70 -18.45 -5.56 -19.07
CA SER A 70 -18.74 -6.30 -17.84
C SER A 70 -17.77 -5.98 -16.70
N MET A 71 -16.52 -5.65 -17.01
CA MET A 71 -15.48 -5.33 -16.03
C MET A 71 -15.76 -4.07 -15.21
N PHE A 72 -16.77 -3.28 -15.59
CA PHE A 72 -17.08 -2.01 -14.93
C PHE A 72 -18.49 -1.91 -14.33
N LEU A 73 -19.36 -2.88 -14.63
CA LEU A 73 -20.74 -2.94 -14.11
C LEU A 73 -20.79 -3.52 -12.70
N HIS A 74 -21.76 -3.11 -11.89
CA HIS A 74 -21.93 -3.64 -10.54
C HIS A 74 -23.40 -3.92 -10.15
N SER A 75 -23.65 -5.11 -9.63
CA SER A 75 -24.96 -5.54 -9.09
C SER A 75 -25.33 -4.95 -7.72
N GLY A 76 -24.53 -4.05 -7.16
CA GLY A 76 -24.95 -3.27 -6.01
C GLY A 76 -23.84 -2.44 -5.37
N ILE A 77 -24.24 -1.60 -4.41
CA ILE A 77 -23.32 -0.74 -3.65
C ILE A 77 -22.24 -1.58 -2.94
N ALA A 78 -22.64 -2.67 -2.27
CA ALA A 78 -21.68 -3.54 -1.58
C ALA A 78 -20.70 -4.21 -2.54
N HIS A 79 -21.15 -4.57 -3.74
CA HIS A 79 -20.31 -5.15 -4.79
C HIS A 79 -19.28 -4.13 -5.29
N LEU A 80 -19.72 -2.90 -5.57
CA LEU A 80 -18.82 -1.80 -5.94
C LEU A 80 -17.79 -1.50 -4.84
N ILE A 81 -18.25 -1.25 -3.60
CA ILE A 81 -17.36 -0.91 -2.49
C ILE A 81 -16.35 -2.03 -2.23
N GLY A 82 -16.78 -3.29 -2.27
CA GLY A 82 -15.89 -4.43 -2.10
C GLY A 82 -14.80 -4.47 -3.17
N ASN A 83 -15.15 -4.28 -4.43
CA ASN A 83 -14.20 -4.23 -5.53
C ASN A 83 -13.22 -3.06 -5.38
N MET A 84 -13.75 -1.86 -5.12
CA MET A 84 -12.92 -0.66 -5.01
C MET A 84 -11.99 -0.73 -3.80
N LEU A 85 -12.40 -1.35 -2.68
CA LEU A 85 -11.54 -1.57 -1.53
C LEU A 85 -10.32 -2.44 -1.88
N PHE A 86 -10.54 -3.56 -2.55
CA PHE A 86 -9.45 -4.45 -2.95
C PHE A 86 -8.57 -3.80 -4.03
N LEU A 87 -9.16 -3.13 -5.01
CA LEU A 87 -8.40 -2.41 -6.04
C LEU A 87 -7.57 -1.28 -5.44
N PHE A 88 -8.13 -0.55 -4.47
CA PHE A 88 -7.43 0.53 -3.77
C PHE A 88 -6.22 0.01 -2.98
N VAL A 89 -6.38 -1.08 -2.21
CA VAL A 89 -5.32 -1.60 -1.35
C VAL A 89 -4.23 -2.33 -2.13
N PHE A 90 -4.58 -3.10 -3.16
CA PHE A 90 -3.62 -3.96 -3.84
C PHE A 90 -3.16 -3.42 -5.19
N GLY A 91 -3.97 -2.61 -5.85
CA GLY A 91 -3.71 -2.13 -7.21
C GLY A 91 -2.58 -1.11 -7.31
N ASP A 92 -2.39 -0.28 -6.29
CA ASP A 92 -1.35 0.75 -6.30
C ASP A 92 0.07 0.15 -6.30
N ASN A 93 0.32 -0.89 -5.52
CA ASN A 93 1.59 -1.60 -5.48
C ASN A 93 1.90 -2.31 -6.81
N ILE A 94 0.88 -2.81 -7.50
CA ILE A 94 1.06 -3.38 -8.84
C ILE A 94 1.37 -2.28 -9.86
N GLU A 95 0.67 -1.15 -9.83
CA GLU A 95 0.98 0.00 -10.69
C GLU A 95 2.41 0.52 -10.46
N ASP A 96 2.81 0.64 -9.20
CA ASP A 96 4.15 1.08 -8.80
C ASP A 96 5.24 0.14 -9.33
N LYS A 97 4.96 -1.17 -9.34
CA LYS A 97 5.93 -2.20 -9.78
C LYS A 97 6.01 -2.37 -11.29
N LEU A 98 4.87 -2.26 -11.98
CA LEU A 98 4.78 -2.50 -13.43
C LEU A 98 4.94 -1.21 -14.24
N GLY A 99 4.65 -0.06 -13.63
CA GLY A 99 4.40 1.19 -14.32
C GLY A 99 3.00 1.25 -14.94
N ARG A 100 2.53 2.48 -15.15
CA ARG A 100 1.16 2.84 -15.57
C ARG A 100 0.66 2.05 -16.78
N ILE A 101 1.42 2.08 -17.87
CA ILE A 101 0.98 1.50 -19.16
C ILE A 101 0.82 -0.01 -19.06
N LYS A 102 1.80 -0.69 -18.46
CA LYS A 102 1.78 -2.15 -18.33
C LYS A 102 0.70 -2.60 -17.35
N TYR A 103 0.46 -1.81 -16.30
CA TYR A 103 -0.63 -2.08 -15.37
C TYR A 103 -2.00 -2.07 -16.06
N VAL A 104 -2.29 -1.11 -16.94
CA VAL A 104 -3.54 -1.11 -17.72
C VAL A 104 -3.69 -2.38 -18.55
N PHE A 105 -2.67 -2.75 -19.33
CA PHE A 105 -2.75 -3.94 -20.18
C PHE A 105 -2.88 -5.23 -19.37
N MET A 106 -2.21 -5.33 -18.22
CA MET A 106 -2.33 -6.48 -17.33
C MET A 106 -3.72 -6.54 -16.69
N TYR A 107 -4.26 -5.41 -16.23
CA TYR A 107 -5.61 -5.33 -15.66
C TYR A 107 -6.67 -5.82 -16.66
N ILE A 108 -6.62 -5.32 -17.90
CA ILE A 108 -7.51 -5.77 -18.98
C ILE A 108 -7.27 -7.24 -19.31
N GLY A 109 -6.02 -7.68 -19.42
CA GLY A 109 -5.68 -9.09 -19.69
C GLY A 109 -6.20 -10.06 -18.62
N TRP A 110 -6.12 -9.69 -17.35
CA TRP A 110 -6.68 -10.48 -16.25
C TRP A 110 -8.21 -10.52 -16.29
N GLY A 111 -8.86 -9.42 -16.64
CA GLY A 111 -10.30 -9.38 -16.87
C GLY A 111 -10.74 -10.31 -18.01
N ILE A 112 -10.01 -10.30 -19.13
CA ILE A 112 -10.25 -11.22 -20.26
C ILE A 112 -10.07 -12.68 -19.81
N ALA A 113 -8.99 -13.01 -19.11
CA ALA A 113 -8.75 -14.36 -18.62
C ALA A 113 -9.84 -14.83 -17.64
N ALA A 114 -10.32 -13.94 -16.76
CA ALA A 114 -11.43 -14.19 -15.85
C ALA A 114 -12.74 -14.46 -16.61
N ALA A 115 -13.07 -13.61 -17.60
CA ALA A 115 -14.27 -13.76 -18.42
C ALA A 115 -14.27 -15.07 -19.20
N LEU A 116 -13.13 -15.42 -19.83
CA LEU A 116 -12.98 -16.68 -20.56
C LEU A 116 -13.13 -17.89 -19.63
N ALA A 117 -12.42 -17.91 -18.50
CA ALA A 117 -12.49 -19.01 -17.54
C ALA A 117 -13.92 -19.24 -17.03
N HIS A 118 -14.61 -18.16 -16.65
CA HIS A 118 -16.00 -18.25 -16.22
C HIS A 118 -16.92 -18.72 -17.34
N SER A 119 -16.74 -18.21 -18.57
CA SER A 119 -17.61 -18.55 -19.70
C SER A 119 -17.49 -20.01 -20.11
N PHE A 120 -16.27 -20.57 -20.14
CA PHE A 120 -16.08 -22.01 -20.39
C PHE A 120 -16.79 -22.88 -19.36
N TYR A 121 -16.71 -22.52 -18.07
CA TYR A 121 -17.38 -23.25 -17.01
C TYR A 121 -18.91 -23.10 -17.05
N ALA A 122 -19.41 -21.88 -17.28
CA ALA A 122 -20.84 -21.62 -17.34
C ALA A 122 -21.49 -22.37 -18.52
N MET A 123 -20.81 -22.43 -19.67
CA MET A 123 -21.27 -23.20 -20.82
C MET A 123 -21.32 -24.71 -20.55
N SER A 124 -20.36 -25.26 -19.79
CA SER A 124 -20.36 -26.70 -19.46
C SER A 124 -21.36 -27.10 -18.38
N THR A 125 -21.91 -26.13 -17.66
CA THR A 125 -22.86 -26.34 -16.54
C THR A 125 -24.27 -25.83 -16.80
N GLY A 126 -24.55 -25.36 -18.03
CA GLY A 126 -25.88 -24.88 -18.44
C GLY A 126 -26.19 -23.42 -18.08
N GLY A 127 -25.22 -22.67 -17.53
CA GLY A 127 -25.34 -21.24 -17.21
C GLY A 127 -24.96 -20.30 -18.35
N GLY A 128 -25.00 -20.76 -19.60
CA GLY A 128 -24.44 -20.07 -20.76
C GLY A 128 -25.04 -18.69 -21.08
N GLU A 129 -26.24 -18.41 -20.55
CA GLU A 129 -26.97 -17.16 -20.76
C GLU A 129 -26.88 -16.19 -19.57
N ILE A 130 -26.38 -16.64 -18.42
CA ILE A 130 -26.34 -15.83 -17.20
C ILE A 130 -25.14 -14.87 -17.29
N PRO A 131 -25.35 -13.54 -17.32
CA PRO A 131 -24.26 -12.59 -17.43
C PRO A 131 -23.41 -12.55 -16.16
N ALA A 132 -22.09 -12.55 -16.33
CA ALA A 132 -21.16 -12.16 -15.26
C ALA A 132 -20.83 -10.67 -15.36
N ILE A 133 -20.76 -9.98 -14.22
CA ILE A 133 -20.40 -8.57 -14.13
C ILE A 133 -19.49 -8.31 -12.94
N GLY A 134 -18.72 -7.24 -13.01
CA GLY A 134 -17.86 -6.77 -11.93
C GLY A 134 -16.39 -6.69 -12.31
N ALA A 135 -15.71 -5.71 -11.73
CA ALA A 135 -14.25 -5.55 -11.80
C ALA A 135 -13.49 -6.69 -11.12
N SER A 136 -14.17 -7.49 -10.31
CA SER A 136 -13.59 -8.49 -9.41
C SER A 136 -12.71 -9.54 -10.10
N GLY A 137 -13.01 -9.92 -11.35
CA GLY A 137 -12.17 -10.83 -12.14
C GLY A 137 -10.76 -10.26 -12.39
N ALA A 138 -10.67 -9.00 -12.84
CA ALA A 138 -9.40 -8.32 -13.05
C ALA A 138 -8.67 -8.03 -11.73
N ILE A 139 -9.43 -7.63 -10.69
CA ILE A 139 -8.88 -7.43 -9.33
C ILE A 139 -8.33 -8.74 -8.76
N SER A 140 -8.93 -9.88 -9.09
CA SER A 140 -8.38 -11.18 -8.71
C SER A 140 -7.01 -11.41 -9.36
N GLY A 141 -6.80 -10.95 -10.59
CA GLY A 141 -5.48 -10.90 -11.21
C GLY A 141 -4.48 -9.98 -10.50
N VAL A 142 -4.94 -8.81 -10.03
CA VAL A 142 -4.13 -7.92 -9.18
C VAL A 142 -3.66 -8.69 -7.93
N LEU A 143 -4.58 -9.38 -7.24
CA LEU A 143 -4.26 -10.20 -6.06
C LEU A 143 -3.27 -11.33 -6.37
N GLY A 144 -3.46 -12.04 -7.49
CA GLY A 144 -2.58 -13.11 -7.92
C GLY A 144 -1.16 -12.61 -8.21
N ALA A 145 -1.03 -11.49 -8.91
CA ALA A 145 0.27 -10.86 -9.16
C ALA A 145 0.90 -10.33 -7.85
N TYR A 146 0.08 -9.74 -6.98
CA TYR A 146 0.51 -9.20 -5.69
C TYR A 146 1.12 -10.29 -4.81
N LEU A 147 0.49 -11.47 -4.74
CA LEU A 147 1.01 -12.62 -3.99
C LEU A 147 2.45 -13.00 -4.40
N ILE A 148 2.75 -12.93 -5.69
CA ILE A 148 4.06 -13.31 -6.22
C ILE A 148 5.11 -12.21 -6.03
N LEU A 149 4.71 -10.97 -6.21
CA LEU A 149 5.60 -9.80 -6.18
C LEU A 149 5.87 -9.30 -4.75
N PHE A 150 4.87 -9.40 -3.86
CA PHE A 150 4.90 -8.85 -2.51
C PHE A 150 4.48 -9.87 -1.42
N PRO A 151 5.01 -11.12 -1.41
CA PRO A 151 4.53 -12.18 -0.50
C PRO A 151 4.71 -11.86 0.99
N ARG A 152 5.65 -10.97 1.33
CA ARG A 152 5.98 -10.60 2.72
C ARG A 152 5.33 -9.30 3.19
N ALA A 153 4.65 -8.56 2.30
CA ALA A 153 3.93 -7.34 2.68
C ALA A 153 2.85 -7.67 3.70
N LYS A 154 2.71 -6.84 4.74
CA LYS A 154 1.72 -7.01 5.79
C LYS A 154 0.51 -6.15 5.48
N ILE A 155 -0.62 -6.82 5.32
CA ILE A 155 -1.91 -6.20 5.06
C ILE A 155 -2.57 -5.90 6.40
N TYR A 156 -2.82 -4.62 6.66
CA TYR A 156 -3.57 -4.17 7.82
C TYR A 156 -5.04 -4.49 7.56
N THR A 157 -5.57 -5.42 8.35
CA THR A 157 -6.87 -6.02 8.10
C THR A 157 -7.78 -5.82 9.30
N VAL A 158 -8.97 -5.28 9.08
CA VAL A 158 -10.05 -5.29 10.06
C VAL A 158 -10.70 -6.67 10.06
N ILE A 159 -10.74 -7.30 11.23
CA ILE A 159 -11.50 -8.52 11.50
C ILE A 159 -12.71 -8.13 12.33
N THR A 160 -13.89 -8.58 11.91
CA THR A 160 -15.18 -8.24 12.53
C THR A 160 -15.92 -9.46 13.10
N ALA A 161 -15.27 -10.62 13.20
CA ALA A 161 -15.94 -11.89 13.54
C ALA A 161 -16.43 -11.95 15.00
N PHE A 162 -15.54 -11.77 15.97
CA PHE A 162 -15.87 -11.85 17.42
C PHE A 162 -15.70 -10.50 18.15
N PHE A 163 -14.81 -9.65 17.66
CA PHE A 163 -14.59 -8.28 18.11
C PHE A 163 -14.00 -7.49 16.93
N ILE A 164 -14.21 -6.18 16.89
CA ILE A 164 -13.62 -5.32 15.85
C ILE A 164 -12.18 -5.04 16.26
N THR A 165 -11.22 -5.61 15.52
CA THR A 165 -9.79 -5.36 15.73
C THR A 165 -9.06 -5.22 14.39
N THR A 166 -7.88 -4.61 14.43
CA THR A 166 -6.97 -4.53 13.30
C THR A 166 -5.78 -5.43 13.54
N VAL A 167 -5.53 -6.36 12.62
CA VAL A 167 -4.38 -7.27 12.65
C VAL A 167 -3.53 -7.11 11.39
N LYS A 168 -2.24 -7.38 11.52
CA LYS A 168 -1.30 -7.36 10.40
C LYS A 168 -1.12 -8.78 9.89
N ILE A 169 -1.55 -9.05 8.66
CA ILE A 169 -1.50 -10.39 8.07
C ILE A 169 -0.58 -10.35 6.85
N PRO A 170 0.45 -11.20 6.79
CA PRO A 170 1.31 -11.23 5.61
C PRO A 170 0.50 -11.67 4.38
N ALA A 171 0.79 -11.10 3.21
CA ALA A 171 0.07 -11.35 1.97
C ALA A 171 0.05 -12.85 1.59
N ILE A 172 1.14 -13.57 1.88
CA ILE A 172 1.25 -15.03 1.72
C ILE A 172 0.24 -15.83 2.56
N ALA A 173 -0.37 -15.25 3.59
CA ALA A 173 -1.44 -15.87 4.35
C ALA A 173 -2.81 -15.32 3.93
N TYR A 174 -2.94 -14.00 3.84
CA TYR A 174 -4.22 -13.33 3.54
C TYR A 174 -4.78 -13.73 2.17
N ILE A 175 -3.94 -13.66 1.13
CA ILE A 175 -4.39 -13.83 -0.25
C ILE A 175 -4.73 -15.30 -0.55
N PRO A 176 -3.91 -16.30 -0.17
CA PRO A 176 -4.29 -17.70 -0.32
C PRO A 176 -5.54 -18.07 0.48
N PHE A 177 -5.73 -17.53 1.69
CA PHE A 177 -6.97 -17.72 2.43
C PHE A 177 -8.18 -17.21 1.64
N TRP A 178 -8.12 -15.98 1.12
CA TRP A 178 -9.18 -15.41 0.28
C TRP A 178 -9.45 -16.27 -0.97
N PHE A 179 -8.40 -16.75 -1.65
CA PHE A 179 -8.52 -17.58 -2.85
C PHE A 179 -9.15 -18.95 -2.55
N ILE A 180 -8.73 -19.60 -1.45
CA ILE A 180 -9.32 -20.87 -1.01
C ILE A 180 -10.82 -20.70 -0.76
N MET A 181 -11.24 -19.58 -0.17
CA MET A 181 -12.67 -19.29 -0.01
C MET A 181 -13.40 -19.17 -1.35
N GLN A 182 -12.79 -18.59 -2.38
CA GLN A 182 -13.37 -18.56 -3.73
C GLN A 182 -13.60 -19.98 -4.28
N VAL A 183 -12.61 -20.86 -4.11
CA VAL A 183 -12.71 -22.27 -4.54
C VAL A 183 -13.82 -22.98 -3.77
N ILE A 184 -13.85 -22.87 -2.44
CA ILE A 184 -14.88 -23.50 -1.61
C ILE A 184 -16.27 -23.01 -2.04
N PHE A 185 -16.47 -21.70 -2.16
CA PHE A 185 -17.76 -21.13 -2.53
C PHE A 185 -18.18 -21.47 -3.96
N SER A 186 -17.23 -21.64 -4.89
CA SER A 186 -17.54 -22.16 -6.23
C SER A 186 -18.14 -23.56 -6.21
N LEU A 187 -17.79 -24.39 -5.21
CA LEU A 187 -18.28 -25.76 -5.08
C LEU A 187 -19.58 -25.84 -4.29
N VAL A 188 -19.71 -25.05 -3.21
CA VAL A 188 -20.86 -25.15 -2.29
C VAL A 188 -22.02 -24.23 -2.65
N ASN A 189 -21.76 -23.15 -3.39
CA ASN A 189 -22.79 -22.18 -3.79
C ASN A 189 -22.54 -21.62 -5.20
N PRO A 190 -22.52 -22.48 -6.24
CA PRO A 190 -22.21 -22.08 -7.62
C PRO A 190 -23.22 -21.07 -8.21
N LEU A 191 -24.44 -21.03 -7.68
CA LEU A 191 -25.51 -20.11 -8.09
C LEU A 191 -25.68 -18.91 -7.13
N GLY A 192 -24.73 -18.68 -6.23
CA GLY A 192 -24.82 -17.69 -5.15
C GLY A 192 -24.71 -16.22 -5.56
N GLY A 193 -24.91 -15.89 -6.84
CA GLY A 193 -24.81 -14.53 -7.36
C GLY A 193 -23.38 -13.96 -7.48
N VAL A 194 -22.36 -14.79 -7.28
CA VAL A 194 -20.94 -14.40 -7.41
C VAL A 194 -20.26 -15.33 -8.42
N ALA A 195 -19.59 -14.75 -9.41
CA ALA A 195 -18.85 -15.48 -10.43
C ALA A 195 -17.49 -16.00 -9.90
N TYR A 196 -17.49 -16.94 -8.94
CA TYR A 196 -16.29 -17.45 -8.29
C TYR A 196 -15.24 -17.99 -9.28
N ILE A 197 -15.66 -18.60 -10.39
CA ILE A 197 -14.75 -19.08 -11.45
C ILE A 197 -14.03 -17.93 -12.15
N ALA A 198 -14.68 -16.76 -12.30
CA ALA A 198 -14.02 -15.58 -12.84
C ALA A 198 -12.88 -15.13 -11.92
N HIS A 199 -13.10 -15.15 -10.60
CA HIS A 199 -12.05 -14.84 -9.63
C HIS A 199 -10.87 -15.83 -9.74
N ILE A 200 -11.18 -17.12 -9.86
CA ILE A 200 -10.14 -18.16 -10.01
C ILE A 200 -9.33 -17.95 -11.28
N GLY A 201 -9.99 -17.74 -12.42
CA GLY A 201 -9.33 -17.49 -13.71
C GLY A 201 -8.43 -16.26 -13.70
N GLY A 202 -8.96 -15.14 -13.19
CA GLY A 202 -8.20 -13.89 -13.04
C GLY A 202 -7.00 -14.08 -12.13
N PHE A 203 -7.18 -14.72 -10.97
CA PHE A 203 -6.12 -14.98 -9.99
C PHE A 203 -4.99 -15.84 -10.55
N VAL A 204 -5.31 -16.92 -11.26
CA VAL A 204 -4.31 -17.78 -11.90
C VAL A 204 -3.52 -17.01 -12.97
N ALA A 205 -4.20 -16.19 -13.79
CA ALA A 205 -3.53 -15.33 -14.75
C ALA A 205 -2.61 -14.29 -14.07
N GLY A 206 -3.04 -13.74 -12.94
CA GLY A 206 -2.25 -12.88 -12.07
C GLY A 206 -0.98 -13.54 -11.54
N ILE A 207 -1.09 -14.76 -11.01
CA ILE A 207 0.07 -15.55 -10.56
C ILE A 207 1.05 -15.76 -11.70
N LEU A 208 0.55 -16.20 -12.87
CA LEU A 208 1.38 -16.50 -14.02
C LEU A 208 2.16 -15.27 -14.49
N THR A 209 1.44 -14.16 -14.70
CA THR A 209 2.05 -12.89 -15.14
C THR A 209 2.98 -12.29 -14.08
N GLY A 210 2.63 -12.38 -12.79
CA GLY A 210 3.50 -11.99 -11.68
C GLY A 210 4.79 -12.80 -11.62
N TYR A 211 4.72 -14.11 -11.87
CA TYR A 211 5.88 -15.00 -11.95
C TYR A 211 6.76 -14.68 -13.16
N ILE A 212 6.15 -14.48 -14.33
CA ILE A 212 6.87 -14.06 -15.54
C ILE A 212 7.59 -12.74 -15.28
N TRP A 213 6.90 -11.75 -14.69
CA TRP A 213 7.49 -10.46 -14.39
C TRP A 213 8.67 -10.56 -13.43
N LYS A 214 8.52 -11.34 -12.35
CA LYS A 214 9.56 -11.55 -11.35
C LYS A 214 10.85 -12.15 -11.93
N ASN A 215 10.72 -13.06 -12.90
CA ASN A 215 11.86 -13.81 -13.46
C ASN A 215 12.44 -13.19 -14.75
N PHE A 216 11.63 -12.47 -15.53
CA PHE A 216 12.04 -11.94 -16.84
C PHE A 216 11.99 -10.41 -16.91
N GLY A 217 11.12 -9.75 -16.15
CA GLY A 217 10.99 -8.29 -16.13
C GLY A 217 12.12 -7.57 -15.39
N THR A 218 12.87 -8.28 -14.55
CA THR A 218 14.01 -7.78 -13.77
C THR A 218 15.35 -7.81 -14.52
N ARG A 219 15.41 -8.35 -15.76
CA ARG A 219 16.63 -8.35 -16.57
C ARG A 219 16.98 -6.99 -17.21
N TYR A 220 16.05 -6.03 -17.21
CA TYR A 220 16.30 -4.66 -17.63
C TYR A 220 15.91 -3.67 -16.53
N GLY A 221 16.83 -3.46 -15.58
CA GLY A 221 17.06 -2.17 -14.93
C GLY A 221 15.94 -1.59 -14.06
N ILE A 222 15.58 -2.25 -12.96
CA ILE A 222 15.25 -1.55 -11.72
C ILE A 222 15.90 -2.34 -10.59
N VAL A 223 17.01 -1.82 -10.06
CA VAL A 223 17.53 -2.24 -8.76
C VAL A 223 16.44 -1.92 -7.76
N THR A 224 15.57 -2.89 -7.44
CA THR A 224 14.84 -2.82 -6.18
C THR A 224 15.93 -2.84 -5.12
N PRO A 225 16.14 -1.78 -4.33
CA PRO A 225 16.96 -1.92 -3.14
C PRO A 225 16.24 -2.99 -2.33
N GLN A 226 16.84 -4.17 -2.20
CA GLN A 226 16.45 -5.04 -1.12
C GLN A 226 16.78 -4.24 0.13
N ILE A 227 15.81 -3.54 0.72
CA ILE A 227 15.93 -3.12 2.10
C ILE A 227 15.98 -4.43 2.87
N ARG A 228 17.21 -4.91 3.04
CA ARG A 228 17.55 -6.01 3.90
C ARG A 228 17.30 -5.46 5.29
N TYR A 229 16.07 -5.61 5.79
CA TYR A 229 15.86 -5.56 7.23
C TYR A 229 16.93 -6.48 7.81
N PRO A 230 17.81 -5.97 8.70
CA PRO A 230 18.79 -6.81 9.34
C PRO A 230 18.03 -8.01 9.86
N ARG A 231 18.30 -9.18 9.27
CA ARG A 231 17.88 -10.42 9.88
C ARG A 231 18.43 -10.30 11.29
N LYS A 232 17.60 -10.44 12.31
CA LYS A 232 18.05 -10.54 13.69
C LYS A 232 18.74 -11.91 13.81
N ASP A 233 19.81 -12.10 13.03
CA ASP A 233 20.69 -13.24 13.11
C ASP A 233 21.30 -13.11 14.49
N ARG A 234 20.94 -14.07 15.32
CA ARG A 234 21.29 -14.16 16.73
C ARG A 234 22.75 -14.56 16.90
N GLN A 235 23.60 -14.22 15.95
CA GLN A 235 24.98 -14.66 15.83
C GLN A 235 25.84 -13.43 15.57
N ASN A 236 26.74 -13.23 16.54
CA ASN A 236 27.78 -12.21 16.66
C ASN A 236 27.34 -10.84 17.18
N MET A 237 27.03 -10.80 18.48
CA MET A 237 27.09 -9.56 19.28
C MET A 237 28.50 -8.95 19.37
N ALA A 238 29.55 -9.67 18.92
CA ALA A 238 30.92 -9.17 18.88
C ALA A 238 31.12 -8.15 17.75
N ASP A 239 30.53 -8.37 16.57
CA ASP A 239 30.70 -7.49 15.41
C ASP A 239 29.91 -6.16 15.55
N ILE A 240 28.89 -6.13 16.42
CA ILE A 240 28.11 -4.91 16.74
C ILE A 240 28.90 -3.96 17.65
N ALA A 241 29.84 -4.48 18.45
CA ALA A 241 30.70 -3.64 19.29
C ALA A 241 31.65 -2.79 18.44
N ASP A 242 32.09 -3.30 17.28
CA ASP A 242 32.96 -2.57 16.35
C ASP A 242 32.19 -1.61 15.42
N MET A 243 30.86 -1.78 15.23
CA MET A 243 30.03 -0.81 14.49
C MET A 243 29.48 0.33 15.37
N ALA A 244 29.68 0.27 16.69
CA ALA A 244 29.24 1.31 17.62
C ALA A 244 30.03 2.63 17.50
N ASP A 245 31.06 2.66 16.65
CA ASP A 245 31.92 3.82 16.40
C ASP A 245 31.58 4.57 15.09
N MET A 246 30.44 4.27 14.46
CA MET A 246 29.88 5.15 13.44
C MET A 246 29.01 6.23 14.09
N THR A 247 29.67 7.26 14.63
CA THR A 247 29.07 8.57 14.84
C THR A 247 28.47 9.04 13.51
N THR A 248 27.15 9.03 13.40
CA THR A 248 26.44 9.67 12.30
C THR A 248 26.58 11.17 12.51
N HIS A 249 27.68 11.73 11.99
CA HIS A 249 27.96 13.17 12.03
C HIS A 249 27.06 13.89 11.02
N THR A 250 25.81 14.18 11.40
CA THR A 250 25.08 15.29 10.80
C THR A 250 25.57 16.57 11.49
N GLN A 251 25.96 17.57 10.69
CA GLN A 251 26.37 18.84 11.28
C GLN A 251 25.13 19.55 11.82
N PRO A 252 25.14 19.99 13.09
CA PRO A 252 24.02 20.71 13.68
C PRO A 252 23.84 22.06 12.98
N GLU A 253 22.59 22.43 12.71
CA GLU A 253 22.22 23.73 12.17
C GLU A 253 21.98 24.72 13.31
N VAL A 254 22.48 25.95 13.18
CA VAL A 254 22.28 27.02 14.16
C VAL A 254 21.51 28.16 13.52
N ILE A 255 20.31 28.41 14.03
CA ILE A 255 19.47 29.54 13.63
C ILE A 255 19.68 30.67 14.66
N LYS A 256 19.99 31.87 14.17
CA LYS A 256 20.20 33.07 14.99
C LYS A 256 19.02 34.02 14.87
N GLY A 257 18.31 34.23 15.96
CA GLY A 257 17.30 35.28 16.10
C GLY A 257 17.88 36.58 16.68
N SER A 258 17.03 37.61 16.80
CA SER A 258 17.38 38.85 17.51
C SER A 258 17.74 38.56 18.97
N ASN A 259 16.86 37.84 19.68
CA ASN A 259 16.97 37.58 21.11
C ASN A 259 17.19 36.09 21.47
N PHE A 260 17.47 35.22 20.49
CA PHE A 260 17.66 33.78 20.74
C PHE A 260 18.64 33.13 19.76
N TYR A 261 19.08 31.92 20.12
CA TYR A 261 19.68 30.92 19.24
C TYR A 261 18.83 29.65 19.28
N GLU A 262 18.74 28.96 18.14
CA GLU A 262 18.09 27.65 18.05
C GLU A 262 19.04 26.67 17.36
N ILE A 263 19.39 25.59 18.06
CA ILE A 263 20.26 24.54 17.54
C ILE A 263 19.40 23.34 17.15
N ILE A 264 19.58 22.86 15.92
CA ILE A 264 18.88 21.69 15.39
C ILE A 264 19.91 20.62 15.05
N ALA A 265 19.74 19.42 15.60
CA ALA A 265 20.62 18.29 15.36
C ALA A 265 19.80 17.01 15.11
N GLU A 266 20.24 16.17 14.19
CA GLU A 266 19.62 14.87 13.98
C GLU A 266 20.23 13.85 14.96
N MET A 267 19.39 13.29 15.82
CA MET A 267 19.74 12.22 16.77
C MET A 267 18.71 11.08 16.67
N PRO A 268 18.68 10.33 15.55
CA PRO A 268 17.71 9.28 15.35
C PRO A 268 17.86 8.14 16.38
N GLY A 269 16.73 7.58 16.80
CA GLY A 269 16.70 6.37 17.62
C GLY A 269 16.88 6.57 19.12
N LEU A 270 16.73 7.80 19.64
CA LEU A 270 16.52 8.03 21.07
C LEU A 270 15.09 7.62 21.44
N VAL A 271 14.93 7.02 22.63
CA VAL A 271 13.63 6.53 23.12
C VAL A 271 12.81 7.70 23.67
N ASP A 272 13.47 8.61 24.37
CA ASP A 272 12.82 9.74 25.03
C ASP A 272 13.71 10.99 25.07
N GLN A 273 13.07 12.17 25.18
CA GLN A 273 13.76 13.45 25.30
C GLN A 273 14.65 13.55 26.55
N SER A 274 14.29 12.86 27.64
CA SER A 274 15.05 12.86 28.90
C SER A 274 16.46 12.28 28.78
N GLU A 275 16.76 11.57 27.69
CA GLU A 275 18.11 11.08 27.40
C GLU A 275 19.07 12.19 26.96
N ILE A 276 18.56 13.37 26.59
CA ILE A 276 19.35 14.47 26.00
C ILE A 276 19.72 15.48 27.08
N GLN A 277 21.00 15.78 27.18
CA GLN A 277 21.53 16.87 28.00
C GLN A 277 22.25 17.88 27.13
N ALA A 278 22.14 19.15 27.52
CA ALA A 278 22.79 20.25 26.81
C ALA A 278 23.36 21.24 27.82
N ASN A 279 24.63 21.57 27.66
CA ASN A 279 25.35 22.48 28.54
C ASN A 279 26.07 23.54 27.71
N TYR A 280 25.92 24.81 28.08
CA TYR A 280 26.66 25.91 27.50
C TYR A 280 27.97 26.12 28.26
N ASP A 281 29.09 26.14 27.53
CA ASP A 281 30.40 26.51 28.07
C ASP A 281 30.75 27.96 27.66
N PRO A 282 30.78 28.89 28.63
CA PRO A 282 31.03 30.31 28.35
C PRO A 282 32.49 30.60 27.92
N ASN A 283 33.44 29.71 28.23
CA ASN A 283 34.86 29.93 27.88
C ASN A 283 35.12 29.64 26.39
N THR A 284 34.45 28.60 25.88
CA THR A 284 34.58 28.15 24.48
C THR A 284 33.46 28.66 23.59
N GLN A 285 32.44 29.30 24.18
CA GLN A 285 31.23 29.79 23.50
C GLN A 285 30.52 28.68 22.73
N SER A 286 30.47 27.49 23.32
CA SER A 286 29.92 26.31 22.66
C SER A 286 28.87 25.62 23.52
N VAL A 287 27.90 25.01 22.84
CA VAL A 287 26.86 24.19 23.48
C VAL A 287 27.20 22.75 23.19
N ARG A 288 27.51 22.00 24.26
CA ARG A 288 27.72 20.56 24.18
C ARG A 288 26.39 19.86 24.42
N ILE A 289 25.96 19.07 23.45
CA ILE A 289 24.74 18.27 23.47
C ILE A 289 25.15 16.81 23.49
N PHE A 290 24.76 16.09 24.53
CA PHE A 290 25.14 14.68 24.68
C PHE A 290 24.00 13.84 25.23
N THR A 291 24.07 12.53 24.99
CA THR A 291 23.04 11.60 25.43
C THR A 291 23.52 10.64 26.51
N THR A 292 22.66 10.40 27.51
CA THR A 292 22.95 9.53 28.65
C THR A 292 22.50 8.08 28.43
N GLY A 293 21.58 7.86 27.50
CA GLY A 293 21.00 6.54 27.22
C GLY A 293 21.90 5.58 26.42
N SER A 294 21.23 4.62 25.78
CA SER A 294 21.87 3.50 25.06
C SER A 294 22.54 3.92 23.76
N ARG A 295 22.01 4.95 23.09
CA ARG A 295 22.68 5.60 21.95
C ARG A 295 23.50 6.77 22.45
N LYS A 296 24.76 6.85 22.03
CA LYS A 296 25.69 7.91 22.41
C LYS A 296 25.80 8.92 21.28
N TYR A 297 25.41 10.15 21.56
CA TYR A 297 25.70 11.34 20.78
C TYR A 297 26.52 12.28 21.66
N ASP A 298 27.49 12.97 21.05
CA ASP A 298 28.25 14.04 21.67
C ASP A 298 28.58 15.06 20.58
N ILE A 299 27.82 16.16 20.59
CA ILE A 299 27.89 17.21 19.58
C ILE A 299 28.29 18.49 20.29
N ASN A 300 29.33 19.15 19.80
CA ASN A 300 29.73 20.46 20.31
C ASN A 300 29.47 21.52 19.24
N VAL A 301 28.63 22.50 19.57
CA VAL A 301 28.18 23.53 18.64
C VAL A 301 28.73 24.88 19.07
N ARG A 302 29.65 25.44 18.29
CA ARG A 302 30.18 26.78 18.57
C ARG A 302 29.21 27.83 18.06
N LEU A 303 28.89 28.80 18.91
CA LEU A 303 28.04 29.93 18.57
C LEU A 303 28.97 31.10 18.22
N SER A 304 29.20 31.33 16.92
CA SER A 304 30.31 32.15 16.40
C SER A 304 30.28 33.65 16.71
N ASP A 305 29.23 34.17 17.37
CA ASP A 305 29.01 35.63 17.50
C ASP A 305 28.61 36.07 18.93
N ILE A 306 29.01 35.36 19.97
CA ILE A 306 28.61 35.69 21.34
C ILE A 306 29.49 36.82 21.92
N GLN A 307 28.91 38.00 22.13
CA GLN A 307 29.40 38.98 23.11
C GLN A 307 28.71 38.84 24.48
N ASP A 308 27.56 38.14 24.53
CA ASP A 308 26.73 38.00 25.72
C ASP A 308 27.20 36.83 26.60
N LYS A 309 27.77 37.15 27.77
CA LYS A 309 28.24 36.13 28.72
C LYS A 309 27.10 35.41 29.47
N ASN A 310 25.87 35.94 29.38
CA ASN A 310 24.71 35.42 30.11
C ASN A 310 23.70 34.82 29.13
N ILE A 311 23.81 33.51 28.92
CA ILE A 311 22.91 32.74 28.05
C ILE A 311 22.32 31.61 28.89
N THR A 312 21.05 31.29 28.65
CA THR A 312 20.36 30.18 29.33
C THR A 312 19.76 29.24 28.29
N ILE A 313 19.87 27.94 28.52
CA ILE A 313 19.19 26.92 27.72
C ILE A 313 17.78 26.80 28.28
N ASP A 314 16.78 27.28 27.55
CA ASP A 314 15.40 27.37 28.05
C ASP A 314 14.63 26.08 27.80
N GLN A 315 14.89 25.44 26.65
CA GLN A 315 14.10 24.30 26.22
C GLN A 315 14.88 23.37 25.30
N THR A 316 14.78 22.07 25.59
CA THR A 316 15.12 20.99 24.66
C THR A 316 13.80 20.37 24.16
N LYS A 317 13.69 20.06 22.88
CA LYS A 317 12.59 19.29 22.28
C LYS A 317 13.15 18.16 21.44
N TYR A 318 12.50 17.01 21.46
CA TYR A 318 12.83 15.88 20.59
C TYR A 318 11.58 15.35 19.89
N LEU A 319 11.62 15.27 18.55
CA LEU A 319 10.53 14.73 17.74
C LEU A 319 11.09 14.08 16.49
N ASN A 320 10.70 12.82 16.22
CA ASN A 320 11.03 12.08 15.00
C ASN A 320 12.54 12.05 14.66
N GLY A 321 13.41 11.91 15.67
CA GLY A 321 14.85 11.87 15.47
C GLY A 321 15.53 13.24 15.36
N ILE A 322 14.80 14.34 15.54
CA ILE A 322 15.36 15.70 15.52
C ILE A 322 15.32 16.28 16.93
N VAL A 323 16.47 16.76 17.39
CA VAL A 323 16.64 17.52 18.62
C VAL A 323 16.68 19.00 18.29
N ARG A 324 15.93 19.79 19.05
CA ARG A 324 15.88 21.24 18.96
C ARG A 324 16.16 21.84 20.33
N ILE A 325 17.17 22.71 20.41
CA ILE A 325 17.57 23.39 21.65
C ILE A 325 17.38 24.88 21.47
N HIS A 326 16.49 25.45 22.29
CA HIS A 326 16.22 26.87 22.32
C HIS A 326 17.04 27.55 23.42
N ILE A 327 17.64 28.67 23.07
CA ILE A 327 18.60 29.38 23.90
C ILE A 327 18.28 30.88 23.83
N SER A 328 17.85 31.48 24.93
CA SER A 328 17.60 32.92 25.00
C SER A 328 18.88 33.70 25.24
N LYS A 329 19.02 34.83 24.53
CA LYS A 329 20.02 35.85 24.84
C LYS A 329 19.44 36.74 25.92
N GLN A 330 20.12 36.84 27.08
CA GLN A 330 19.75 37.88 28.04
C GLN A 330 20.30 39.20 27.51
N THR A 331 19.39 40.14 27.24
CA THR A 331 19.79 41.53 26.92
C THR A 331 20.40 42.14 28.19
N PRO A 332 21.54 42.84 28.11
CA PRO A 332 22.18 43.46 29.28
C PRO A 332 21.28 44.44 30.04
#